data_AF-W7SQ79-F1
#
_entry.id   AF-W7SQ79-F1
#
_cell.length_a   1.000
_cell.length_b   1.000
_cell.length_c   1.000
_cell.angle_alpha   90.00
_cell.angle_beta   90.00
_cell.angle_gamma   90.00
#
_symmetry.space_group_name_H-M   'P 1'
#
loop_
_entity.id
_entity.type
_entity.pdbx_description
1 polymer ?
#
loop_
_entity_poly.entity_id
_entity_poly.type
_entity_poly.pdbx_seq_one_letter_code
_entity_poly.pdbx_strand_id
1 'polypeptide(L)'
;MFAGQADDLGPSDQIRHYLRELARLNVESRPETAALMDAAMRHGDPLRGPALETDLTKTVEHGQQIGELERHVDAAVAGRLLAAGYFATVLRWVHDDPAPFDLAEQLDDMASLVLHGLVIAPAAARSREG
;
A
#
# COMPACT_ATOMS: atom_id res chain seq x y z
N MET A 1 -16.32 -13.48 6.41
CA MET A 1 -16.80 -13.78 5.05
C MET A 1 -16.84 -12.47 4.28
N PHE A 2 -15.67 -11.99 3.81
CA PHE A 2 -15.51 -10.69 3.12
C PHE A 2 -14.86 -10.84 1.72
N ALA A 3 -14.68 -12.08 1.25
CA ALA A 3 -14.01 -12.35 -0.02
C ALA A 3 -14.84 -11.89 -1.25
N GLY A 4 -16.16 -11.77 -1.14
CA GLY A 4 -17.03 -11.58 -2.31
C GLY A 4 -17.12 -10.16 -2.88
N GLN A 5 -16.58 -9.14 -2.21
CA GLN A 5 -16.69 -7.73 -2.66
C GLN A 5 -15.36 -7.17 -3.20
N ALA A 6 -14.24 -7.84 -2.88
CA ALA A 6 -12.92 -7.51 -3.42
C ALA A 6 -12.68 -8.13 -4.80
N ASP A 7 -13.38 -9.23 -5.13
CA ASP A 7 -13.20 -9.98 -6.40
C ASP A 7 -13.76 -9.25 -7.64
N ASP A 8 -14.59 -8.21 -7.46
CA ASP A 8 -15.16 -7.38 -8.55
C ASP A 8 -14.40 -6.05 -8.76
N LEU A 9 -13.38 -5.77 -7.94
CA LEU A 9 -12.58 -4.54 -8.04
C LEU A 9 -11.42 -4.69 -9.02
N GLY A 10 -11.10 -3.62 -9.73
CA GLY A 10 -9.82 -3.53 -10.46
C GLY A 10 -8.64 -3.63 -9.48
N PRO A 11 -7.47 -4.17 -9.87
CA PRO A 11 -6.32 -4.36 -8.97
C PRO A 11 -5.87 -3.10 -8.22
N SER A 12 -5.98 -1.91 -8.81
CA SER A 12 -5.70 -0.65 -8.12
C SER A 12 -6.67 -0.40 -6.96
N ASP A 13 -7.95 -0.66 -7.18
CA ASP A 13 -8.99 -0.53 -6.16
C ASP A 13 -8.88 -1.64 -5.11
N GLN A 14 -8.43 -2.83 -5.50
CA GLN A 14 -8.15 -3.93 -4.58
C GLN A 14 -7.02 -3.55 -3.60
N ILE A 15 -5.94 -2.94 -4.08
CA ILE A 15 -4.84 -2.44 -3.23
C ILE A 15 -5.36 -1.39 -2.24
N ARG A 16 -6.14 -0.42 -2.71
CA ARG A 16 -6.72 0.64 -1.86
C ARG A 16 -7.69 0.08 -0.82
N HIS A 17 -8.57 -0.82 -1.24
CA HIS A 17 -9.52 -1.48 -0.35
C HIS A 17 -8.78 -2.26 0.75
N TYR A 18 -7.75 -3.01 0.37
CA TYR A 18 -6.96 -3.78 1.31
C TYR A 18 -6.24 -2.91 2.35
N LEU A 19 -5.60 -1.81 1.91
CA LEU A 19 -4.96 -0.85 2.81
C LEU A 19 -5.97 -0.15 3.74
N ARG A 20 -7.19 0.12 3.26
CA ARG A 20 -8.27 0.70 4.08
C ARG A 20 -8.76 -0.28 5.15
N GLU A 21 -8.89 -1.57 4.83
CA GLU A 21 -9.21 -2.58 5.85
C GLU A 21 -8.11 -2.71 6.89
N LEU A 22 -6.84 -2.68 6.48
CA LEU A 22 -5.74 -2.64 7.44
C LEU A 22 -5.78 -1.37 8.30
N ALA A 23 -6.12 -0.21 7.73
CA ALA A 23 -6.30 1.03 8.50
C ALA A 23 -7.39 0.87 9.57
N ARG A 24 -8.56 0.33 9.19
CA ARG A 24 -9.68 0.08 10.10
C ARG A 24 -9.26 -0.83 11.27
N LEU A 25 -8.58 -1.95 10.97
CA LEU A 25 -8.09 -2.87 12.00
C LEU A 25 -7.12 -2.21 12.98
N ASN A 26 -6.21 -1.35 12.48
CA ASN A 26 -5.28 -0.61 13.33
C ASN A 26 -5.97 0.44 14.20
N VAL A 27 -7.02 1.11 13.69
CA VAL A 27 -7.82 2.05 14.47
C VAL A 27 -8.57 1.33 15.59
N GLU A 28 -9.20 0.19 15.28
CA GLU A 28 -9.95 -0.62 16.24
C GLU A 28 -9.08 -1.21 17.35
N SER A 29 -7.81 -1.50 17.04
CA SER A 29 -6.85 -2.17 17.94
C SER A 29 -5.61 -1.30 18.22
N ARG A 30 -5.79 0.02 18.35
CA ARG A 30 -4.69 0.98 18.44
C ARG A 30 -3.67 0.67 19.55
N PRO A 31 -4.07 0.36 20.80
CA PRO A 31 -3.12 0.01 21.86
C PRO A 31 -2.29 -1.25 21.53
N GLU A 32 -2.93 -2.26 20.94
CA GLU A 32 -2.29 -3.51 20.53
C GLU A 32 -1.31 -3.30 19.37
N THR A 33 -1.71 -2.53 18.35
CA THR A 33 -0.84 -2.14 17.25
C THR A 33 0.37 -1.35 17.76
N ALA A 34 0.17 -0.42 18.69
CA ALA A 34 1.27 0.36 19.27
C ALA A 34 2.27 -0.56 19.99
N ALA A 35 1.80 -1.48 20.83
CA ALA A 35 2.66 -2.44 21.53
C ALA A 35 3.43 -3.35 20.56
N LEU A 36 2.76 -3.82 19.48
CA LEU A 36 3.38 -4.67 18.46
C LEU A 36 4.45 -3.91 17.66
N MET A 37 4.16 -2.69 17.23
CA MET A 37 5.10 -1.84 16.47
C MET A 37 6.32 -1.45 17.31
N ASP A 38 6.11 -1.14 18.59
CA ASP A 38 7.16 -0.82 19.54
C ASP A 38 8.05 -2.05 19.84
N ALA A 39 7.45 -3.23 20.01
CA ALA A 39 8.19 -4.49 20.09
C ALA A 39 8.98 -4.77 18.80
N ALA A 40 8.39 -4.49 17.63
CA ALA A 40 9.04 -4.69 16.34
C ALA A 40 10.27 -3.79 16.15
N MET A 41 10.20 -2.53 16.58
CA MET A 41 11.35 -1.62 16.57
C MET A 41 12.47 -2.08 17.51
N ARG A 42 12.12 -2.57 18.71
CA ARG A 42 13.12 -2.93 19.74
C ARG A 42 13.79 -4.27 19.49
N HIS A 43 13.04 -5.26 19.04
CA HIS A 43 13.52 -6.65 18.98
C HIS A 43 13.89 -7.10 17.58
N GLY A 44 13.55 -6.32 16.55
CA GLY A 44 13.66 -6.76 15.18
C GLY A 44 12.61 -7.82 14.86
N ASP A 45 11.81 -7.51 13.85
CA ASP A 45 11.13 -8.49 13.00
C ASP A 45 10.01 -9.42 13.53
N PRO A 46 8.95 -8.90 14.16
CA PRO A 46 7.64 -9.55 14.21
C PRO A 46 6.77 -9.27 12.97
N LEU A 47 7.18 -8.31 12.11
CA LEU A 47 6.35 -7.71 11.06
C LEU A 47 6.83 -8.00 9.63
N ARG A 48 7.99 -8.62 9.39
CA ARG A 48 8.38 -9.07 8.03
C ARG A 48 7.83 -10.46 7.70
N GLY A 49 6.63 -10.78 8.16
CA GLY A 49 5.90 -11.87 7.52
C GLY A 49 5.75 -11.51 6.04
N PRO A 50 6.22 -12.34 5.08
CA PRO A 50 6.16 -12.01 3.66
C PRO A 50 4.73 -11.88 3.13
N ALA A 51 3.70 -12.16 3.95
CA ALA A 51 2.30 -12.17 3.56
C ALA A 51 1.87 -10.85 2.89
N LEU A 52 2.09 -9.70 3.52
CA LEU A 52 1.64 -8.42 2.97
C LEU A 52 2.36 -8.06 1.66
N GLU A 53 3.70 -8.18 1.63
CA GLU A 53 4.48 -7.95 0.41
C GLU A 53 4.06 -8.90 -0.71
N THR A 54 3.86 -10.19 -0.39
CA THR A 54 3.48 -11.22 -1.36
C THR A 54 2.10 -10.97 -1.93
N ASP A 55 1.13 -10.63 -1.08
CA ASP A 55 -0.24 -10.37 -1.52
C ASP A 55 -0.31 -9.13 -2.40
N LEU A 56 0.39 -8.04 -2.01
CA LEU A 56 0.47 -6.83 -2.84
C LEU A 56 1.21 -7.08 -4.16
N THR A 57 2.27 -7.88 -4.16
CA THR A 57 2.98 -8.28 -5.39
C THR A 57 2.04 -9.01 -6.35
N LYS A 58 1.29 -10.00 -5.85
CA LYS A 58 0.32 -10.76 -6.66
C LYS A 58 -0.77 -9.87 -7.25
N THR A 59 -1.28 -8.91 -6.48
CA THR A 59 -2.27 -7.96 -6.98
C THR A 59 -1.68 -7.08 -8.09
N VAL A 60 -0.43 -6.63 -7.96
CA VAL A 60 0.24 -5.88 -9.03
C VAL A 60 0.44 -6.74 -10.28
N GLU A 61 0.92 -7.99 -10.14
CA GLU A 61 1.07 -8.93 -11.25
C GLU A 61 -0.27 -9.15 -11.98
N HIS A 62 -1.36 -9.29 -11.23
CA HIS A 62 -2.69 -9.43 -11.82
C HIS A 62 -3.10 -8.18 -12.62
N GLY A 63 -2.88 -6.97 -12.08
CA GLY A 63 -3.10 -5.71 -12.78
C GLY A 63 -2.31 -5.59 -14.08
N GLN A 64 -1.07 -6.09 -14.10
CA GLN A 64 -0.24 -6.13 -15.31
C GLN A 64 -0.75 -7.13 -16.35
N GLN A 65 -1.27 -8.29 -15.91
CA GLN A 65 -1.83 -9.31 -16.81
C GLN A 65 -3.08 -8.82 -17.53
N ILE A 66 -3.95 -8.07 -16.84
CA ILE A 66 -5.19 -7.54 -17.42
C ILE A 66 -4.99 -6.18 -18.13
N GLY A 67 -3.79 -5.60 -18.04
CA GLY A 67 -3.44 -4.35 -18.70
C GLY A 67 -3.89 -3.08 -17.97
N GLU A 68 -4.26 -3.17 -16.69
CA GLU A 68 -4.58 -2.02 -15.84
C GLU A 68 -3.30 -1.32 -15.33
N LEU A 69 -2.25 -2.09 -15.05
CA LEU A 69 -0.98 -1.59 -14.52
C LEU A 69 0.17 -1.73 -15.53
N GLU A 70 1.13 -0.81 -15.46
CA GLU A 70 2.29 -0.75 -16.35
C GLU A 70 3.18 -2.00 -16.25
N ARG A 71 3.38 -2.69 -17.38
CA ARG A 71 4.15 -3.94 -17.45
C ARG A 71 5.65 -3.78 -17.25
N HIS A 72 6.17 -2.56 -17.36
CA HIS A 72 7.60 -2.27 -17.19
C HIS A 72 8.00 -2.06 -15.73
N VAL A 73 7.04 -1.93 -14.82
CA VAL A 73 7.31 -1.87 -13.38
C VAL A 73 7.58 -3.27 -12.85
N ASP A 74 8.66 -3.44 -12.07
CA ASP A 74 8.91 -4.68 -11.34
C ASP A 74 7.84 -4.83 -10.23
N ALA A 75 6.98 -5.83 -10.36
CA ALA A 75 5.86 -6.05 -9.43
C ALA A 75 6.33 -6.34 -7.99
N ALA A 76 7.46 -7.02 -7.82
CA ALA A 76 7.99 -7.31 -6.49
C ALA A 76 8.56 -6.03 -5.84
N VAL A 77 9.16 -5.13 -6.63
CA VAL A 77 9.56 -3.81 -6.14
C VAL A 77 8.34 -2.99 -5.73
N ALA A 78 7.28 -2.97 -6.54
CA ALA A 78 6.04 -2.27 -6.21
C ALA A 78 5.39 -2.81 -4.92
N GLY A 79 5.26 -4.14 -4.80
CA GLY A 79 4.74 -4.80 -3.60
C GLY A 79 5.54 -4.47 -2.34
N ARG A 80 6.88 -4.49 -2.42
CA ARG A 80 7.75 -4.06 -1.31
C ARG A 80 7.54 -2.62 -0.91
N LEU A 81 7.42 -1.71 -1.87
CA LEU A 81 7.23 -0.28 -1.59
C LEU A 81 5.88 -0.01 -0.92
N LEU A 82 4.80 -0.66 -1.39
CA LEU A 82 3.49 -0.55 -0.76
C LEU A 82 3.53 -1.09 0.69
N ALA A 83 4.12 -2.26 0.92
CA ALA A 83 4.25 -2.84 2.25
C ALA A 83 5.09 -1.96 3.18
N ALA A 84 6.24 -1.47 2.72
CA ALA A 84 7.10 -0.56 3.47
C ALA A 84 6.40 0.76 3.80
N GLY A 85 5.67 1.34 2.83
CA GLY A 85 4.88 2.55 3.01
C GLY A 85 3.77 2.36 4.05
N TYR A 86 3.09 1.21 4.04
CA TYR A 86 2.12 0.85 5.06
C TYR A 86 2.74 0.82 6.46
N PHE A 87 3.83 0.06 6.65
CA PHE A 87 4.46 -0.06 7.97
C PHE A 87 4.99 1.28 8.48
N ALA A 88 5.64 2.08 7.62
CA ALA A 88 6.14 3.40 8.00
C ALA A 88 5.00 4.35 8.41
N THR A 89 3.87 4.29 7.71
CA THR A 89 2.69 5.11 8.00
C THR A 89 2.05 4.72 9.33
N VAL A 90 1.82 3.41 9.55
CA VAL A 90 1.26 2.90 10.81
C VAL A 90 2.18 3.23 11.99
N LEU A 91 3.49 3.06 11.82
CA LEU A 91 4.46 3.36 12.86
C LEU A 91 4.41 4.83 13.30
N ARG A 92 4.35 5.76 12.35
CA ARG A 92 4.21 7.20 12.63
C ARG A 92 2.87 7.51 13.28
N TRP A 93 1.80 6.83 12.85
CA TRP A 93 0.45 7.04 13.35
C TRP A 93 0.24 6.56 14.80
N VAL A 94 0.88 5.46 15.20
CA VAL A 94 0.77 4.93 16.58
C VAL A 94 1.65 5.67 17.59
N HIS A 95 2.67 6.39 17.15
CA HIS A 95 3.66 6.98 18.06
C HIS A 95 3.12 8.17 18.86
N ASP A 96 2.26 9.00 18.25
CA ASP A 96 1.73 10.21 18.87
C ASP A 96 0.29 9.99 19.40
N ASP A 97 -0.04 10.58 20.55
CA ASP A 97 -1.41 10.65 21.06
C ASP A 97 -1.80 12.11 21.39
N PRO A 98 -2.79 12.71 20.71
CA PRO A 98 -3.69 12.13 19.71
C PRO A 98 -2.98 11.71 18.41
N ALA A 99 -3.63 10.84 17.63
CA ALA A 99 -3.13 10.43 16.31
C ALA A 99 -2.82 11.66 15.43
N PRO A 100 -1.67 11.69 14.74
CA PRO A 100 -1.21 12.87 14.03
C PRO A 100 -1.92 13.12 12.67
N PHE A 101 -2.65 12.13 12.16
CA PHE A 101 -3.40 12.18 10.91
C PHE A 101 -4.44 11.04 10.84
N ASP A 102 -5.37 11.12 9.88
CA ASP A 102 -6.25 10.00 9.53
C ASP A 102 -5.45 8.90 8.82
N LEU A 103 -5.47 7.68 9.37
CA LEU A 103 -4.67 6.57 8.86
C LEU A 103 -5.15 6.08 7.49
N ALA A 104 -6.45 6.08 7.24
CA ALA A 104 -7.01 5.57 6.00
C ALA A 104 -6.73 6.54 4.84
N GLU A 105 -6.89 7.84 5.06
CA GLU A 105 -6.54 8.88 4.09
C GLU A 105 -5.04 8.84 3.76
N GLN A 106 -4.18 8.76 4.79
CA GLN A 106 -2.73 8.76 4.58
C GLN A 106 -2.24 7.53 3.81
N LEU A 107 -2.84 6.34 4.03
CA LEU A 107 -2.53 5.12 3.28
C LEU A 107 -3.06 5.17 1.84
N ASP A 108 -4.21 5.80 1.60
CA ASP A 108 -4.74 6.00 0.25
C ASP A 108 -3.86 6.97 -0.57
N ASP A 109 -3.38 8.05 0.05
CA ASP A 109 -2.42 8.98 -0.57
C ASP A 109 -1.11 8.27 -0.94
N MET A 110 -0.58 7.43 -0.03
CA MET A 110 0.61 6.62 -0.28
C MET A 110 0.39 5.64 -1.43
N ALA A 111 -0.74 4.93 -1.45
CA ALA A 111 -1.09 4.03 -2.54
C ALA A 111 -1.20 4.76 -3.87
N SER A 112 -1.86 5.93 -3.90
CA SER A 112 -1.95 6.81 -5.07
C SER A 112 -0.58 7.18 -5.61
N LEU A 113 0.37 7.50 -4.72
CA LEU A 113 1.72 7.85 -5.10
C LEU A 113 2.46 6.68 -5.76
N VAL A 114 2.34 5.48 -5.21
CA VAL A 114 3.02 4.30 -5.76
C VAL A 114 2.37 3.86 -7.08
N LEU A 115 1.04 3.93 -7.19
CA LEU A 115 0.30 3.54 -8.40
C LEU A 115 0.49 4.51 -9.56
N HIS A 116 0.56 5.83 -9.29
CA HIS A 116 0.73 6.85 -10.33
C HIS A 116 2.20 7.25 -10.57
N GLY A 117 3.09 6.99 -9.62
CA GLY A 117 4.47 7.48 -9.64
C GLY A 117 4.59 8.98 -9.33
N LEU A 118 5.82 9.44 -9.03
CA LEU A 118 6.12 10.85 -8.69
C LEU A 118 6.33 11.76 -9.91
N VAL A 119 6.66 11.18 -11.07
CA VAL A 119 7.01 11.94 -12.27
C VAL A 119 5.89 11.77 -13.28
N ILE A 120 5.17 12.85 -13.57
CA ILE A 120 4.39 12.94 -14.80
C ILE A 120 5.43 12.90 -15.92
N ALA A 121 5.47 11.81 -16.71
CA ALA A 121 6.32 11.76 -17.89
C ALA A 121 6.11 13.08 -18.67
N PRO A 122 7.15 13.86 -18.99
CA PRO A 122 6.97 15.08 -19.76
C PRO A 122 6.19 14.70 -21.00
N ALA A 123 5.06 15.39 -21.23
CA ALA A 123 4.13 15.11 -22.31
C ALA A 123 4.95 14.82 -23.58
N ALA A 124 4.98 13.54 -23.97
CA ALA A 124 5.93 13.06 -24.95
C ALA A 124 5.91 13.96 -26.18
N ALA A 125 7.09 14.18 -26.78
CA ALA A 125 7.41 13.93 -28.18
C ALA A 125 6.23 13.67 -29.15
N ARG A 126 5.18 14.51 -29.11
CA ARG A 126 4.05 14.60 -30.03
C ARG A 126 4.32 15.66 -31.10
N SER A 127 5.60 15.87 -31.39
CA SER A 127 6.07 16.63 -32.53
C SER A 127 7.10 15.78 -33.29
N ARG A 128 6.67 14.58 -33.70
CA ARG A 128 7.02 14.11 -35.04
C ARG A 128 5.89 14.60 -35.93
N GLU A 129 6.04 15.80 -36.48
CA GLU A 129 5.43 16.22 -37.74
C GLU A 129 6.07 17.55 -38.16
N GLY A 130 6.68 17.53 -39.35
CA GLY A 130 7.56 18.54 -39.94
C GLY A 130 8.49 17.88 -40.93
#